data_AF-A0A812VWG2-F1
#
_entry.id   AF-A0A812VWG2-F1
#
_cell.length_a   1.000
_cell.length_b   1.000
_cell.length_c   1.000
_cell.angle_alpha   90.00
_cell.angle_beta   90.00
_cell.angle_gamma   90.00
#
_symmetry.space_group_name_H-M   'P 1'
#
loop_
_entity.id
_entity.type
_entity.pdbx_description
1 polymer ?
#
loop_
_entity_poly.entity_id
_entity_poly.type
_entity_poly.pdbx_seq_one_letter_code
_entity_poly.pdbx_strand_id
1 'polypeptide(L)'
;MSINADPFGLPDGGTTTTGQLVMSIAQSGSDNGLKCFETLVKAVCNTVDKPEEPRYRELRRDVAAVVQVDAVPACAMLLRRLGFKDMGDRYRLQYSGLRSSEVARFQCALNELEHCSDLVVRLAPAIHALGLHWTKPDGSSTFMPGPTYRERQQRDRDLLQSARNGGSWTGQTARGDLPSAEDEEDAQLQEALRLSMIES
;
A
#
# COMPACT_ATOMS: atom_id res chain seq x y z
N MET A 1 -9.61 -8.91 9.94
CA MET A 1 -8.78 -8.03 10.79
C MET A 1 -8.18 -6.97 9.89
N SER A 2 -8.39 -5.68 10.17
CA SER A 2 -7.75 -4.60 9.42
C SER A 2 -6.35 -4.39 9.96
N ILE A 3 -5.34 -4.37 9.08
CA ILE A 3 -3.95 -4.07 9.44
C ILE A 3 -3.57 -2.71 8.89
N ASN A 4 -2.86 -1.89 9.67
CA ASN A 4 -2.26 -0.67 9.13
C ASN A 4 -1.05 -1.07 8.27
N ALA A 5 -1.22 -1.04 6.95
CA ALA A 5 -0.18 -1.36 5.98
C ALA A 5 0.57 -0.13 5.44
N ASP A 6 0.42 1.04 6.08
CA ASP A 6 1.24 2.22 5.78
C ASP A 6 2.73 1.88 5.95
N PRO A 7 3.53 1.90 4.86
CA PRO A 7 4.95 1.57 4.93
C PRO A 7 5.74 2.55 5.80
N PHE A 8 5.24 3.77 6.00
CA PHE A 8 5.85 4.80 6.84
C PHE A 8 5.26 4.86 8.25
N GLY A 9 4.30 3.98 8.56
CA GLY A 9 3.81 3.77 9.92
C GLY A 9 4.88 3.10 10.79
N LEU A 10 5.12 3.66 11.98
CA LEU A 10 5.96 3.01 12.99
C LEU A 10 5.15 1.92 13.72
N PRO A 11 5.66 0.69 13.85
CA PRO A 11 5.09 -0.27 14.78
C PRO A 11 5.41 0.14 16.22
N ASP A 12 4.64 -0.35 17.18
CA ASP A 12 4.89 -0.12 18.60
C ASP A 12 6.33 -0.50 18.99
N GLY A 13 7.03 0.45 19.61
CA GLY A 13 8.44 0.30 19.99
C GLY A 13 9.44 0.32 18.83
N GLY A 14 9.01 0.59 17.60
CA GLY A 14 9.89 0.75 16.44
C GLY A 14 10.58 2.13 16.40
N THR A 15 11.82 2.16 15.96
CA THR A 15 12.60 3.40 15.75
C THR A 15 12.75 3.80 14.28
N THR A 16 12.42 2.88 13.38
CA THR A 16 12.51 3.03 11.92
C THR A 16 11.29 2.38 11.28
N THR A 17 10.87 2.86 10.11
CA THR A 17 9.74 2.31 9.37
C THR A 17 10.21 1.33 8.28
N THR A 18 9.31 0.47 7.81
CA THR A 18 9.59 -0.46 6.71
C THR A 18 9.92 0.30 5.43
N GLY A 19 9.17 1.37 5.15
CA GLY A 19 9.40 2.27 4.02
C GLY A 19 10.78 2.93 4.09
N GLN A 20 11.23 3.41 5.26
CA GLN A 20 12.57 3.97 5.43
C GLN A 20 13.68 2.96 5.12
N LEU A 21 13.52 1.71 5.54
CA LEU A 21 14.51 0.66 5.22
C LEU A 21 14.56 0.38 3.72
N VAL A 22 13.40 0.25 3.08
CA VAL A 22 13.32 0.02 1.63
C VAL A 22 13.96 1.19 0.87
N MET A 23 13.66 2.44 1.25
CA MET A 23 14.27 3.61 0.63
C MET A 23 15.78 3.66 0.88
N SER A 24 16.25 3.33 2.08
CA SER A 24 17.68 3.28 2.40
C SER A 24 18.42 2.21 1.57
N ILE A 25 17.82 1.04 1.35
CA ILE A 25 18.37 -0.01 0.50
C ILE A 25 18.44 0.48 -0.95
N ALA A 26 17.36 1.08 -1.47
CA ALA A 26 17.30 1.60 -2.83
C ALA A 26 18.30 2.75 -3.08
N GLN A 27 18.50 3.63 -2.09
CA GLN A 27 19.43 4.76 -2.17
C GLN A 27 20.89 4.37 -1.96
N SER A 28 21.18 3.14 -1.54
CA SER A 28 22.57 2.66 -1.37
C SER A 28 23.38 2.63 -2.68
N GLY A 29 22.73 2.82 -3.83
CA GLY A 29 23.39 3.02 -5.14
C GLY A 29 24.13 1.79 -5.68
N SER A 30 23.87 0.61 -5.13
CA SER A 30 24.55 -0.64 -5.52
C SER A 30 23.58 -1.62 -6.18
N ASP A 31 24.06 -2.42 -7.13
CA ASP A 31 23.35 -3.60 -7.68
C ASP A 31 22.90 -4.58 -6.57
N ASN A 32 23.51 -4.46 -5.39
CA ASN A 32 23.17 -5.25 -4.22
C ASN A 32 21.81 -4.88 -3.63
N GLY A 33 21.29 -3.67 -3.88
CA GLY A 33 19.97 -3.24 -3.40
C GLY A 33 18.82 -4.05 -4.01
N LEU A 34 18.83 -4.25 -5.33
CA LEU A 34 17.82 -5.08 -5.99
C LEU A 34 17.96 -6.56 -5.57
N LYS A 35 19.19 -7.09 -5.54
CA LYS A 35 19.47 -8.46 -5.07
C LYS A 35 19.03 -8.69 -3.63
N CYS A 36 19.12 -7.66 -2.79
CA CYS A 36 18.57 -7.67 -1.44
C CYS A 36 17.06 -7.87 -1.48
N PHE A 37 16.32 -7.04 -2.22
CA PHE A 37 14.88 -7.19 -2.34
C PHE A 37 14.47 -8.54 -2.91
N GLU A 38 15.13 -9.03 -3.96
CA GLU A 38 14.91 -10.36 -4.52
C GLU A 38 15.07 -11.48 -3.48
N THR A 39 16.12 -11.38 -2.65
CA THR A 39 16.40 -12.35 -1.59
C THR A 39 15.31 -12.32 -0.52
N LEU A 40 14.89 -11.14 -0.08
CA LEU A 40 13.82 -10.97 0.91
C LEU A 40 12.47 -11.47 0.39
N VAL A 41 12.10 -11.10 -0.85
CA VAL A 41 10.89 -11.55 -1.52
C VAL A 41 10.89 -13.07 -1.64
N LYS A 42 11.99 -13.66 -2.10
CA LYS A 42 12.13 -15.12 -2.22
C LYS A 42 11.99 -15.80 -0.86
N ALA A 43 12.58 -15.24 0.20
CA ALA A 43 12.46 -15.79 1.55
C ALA A 43 11.00 -15.79 2.04
N VAL A 44 10.28 -14.67 1.85
CA VAL A 44 8.85 -14.56 2.17
C VAL A 44 8.04 -15.57 1.37
N CYS A 45 8.16 -15.58 0.03
CA CYS A 45 7.42 -16.49 -0.84
C CYS A 45 7.66 -17.95 -0.48
N ASN A 46 8.92 -18.37 -0.31
CA ASN A 46 9.24 -19.77 0.02
C ASN A 46 8.67 -20.19 1.37
N THR A 47 8.69 -19.29 2.36
CA THR A 47 8.14 -19.56 3.70
C THR A 47 6.63 -19.77 3.66
N VAL A 48 5.94 -19.03 2.80
CA VAL A 48 4.47 -19.10 2.66
C VAL A 48 4.03 -20.25 1.74
N ASP A 49 4.75 -20.48 0.64
CA ASP A 49 4.44 -21.52 -0.34
C ASP A 49 4.66 -22.93 0.22
N LYS A 50 5.71 -23.11 1.06
CA LYS A 50 6.13 -24.40 1.59
C LYS A 50 6.43 -24.31 3.09
N PRO A 51 5.42 -24.06 3.94
CA PRO A 51 5.60 -23.83 5.37
C PRO A 51 6.15 -25.04 6.14
N GLU A 52 5.91 -26.25 5.62
CA GLU A 52 6.39 -27.52 6.18
C GLU A 52 7.88 -27.77 5.91
N GLU A 53 8.48 -27.08 4.95
CA GLU A 53 9.86 -27.30 4.52
C GLU A 53 10.85 -26.53 5.42
N PRO A 54 11.62 -27.22 6.31
CA PRO A 54 12.42 -26.55 7.34
C PRO A 54 13.51 -25.66 6.76
N ARG A 55 14.02 -25.99 5.58
CA ARG A 55 15.05 -25.22 4.87
C ARG A 55 14.61 -23.80 4.52
N TYR A 56 13.31 -23.53 4.35
CA TYR A 56 12.82 -22.18 4.06
C TYR A 56 12.62 -21.32 5.30
N ARG A 57 12.73 -21.93 6.48
CA ARG A 57 12.75 -21.24 7.77
C ARG A 57 14.15 -20.77 8.14
N GLU A 58 15.17 -21.06 7.33
CA GLU A 58 16.56 -20.68 7.59
C GLU A 58 17.23 -20.08 6.34
N LEU A 59 17.95 -18.97 6.53
CA LEU A 59 18.82 -18.37 5.51
C LEU A 59 20.25 -18.42 6.04
N ARG A 60 21.06 -19.33 5.51
CA ARG A 60 22.47 -19.47 5.92
C ARG A 60 23.33 -18.39 5.28
N ARG A 61 24.24 -17.80 6.05
CA ARG A 61 25.09 -16.68 5.57
C ARG A 61 26.16 -17.08 4.56
N ASP A 62 26.46 -18.37 4.46
CA ASP A 62 27.37 -18.90 3.44
C ASP A 62 26.74 -19.00 2.04
N VAL A 63 25.42 -18.78 1.93
CA VAL A 63 24.73 -18.69 0.65
C VAL A 63 24.95 -17.31 0.04
N ALA A 64 25.44 -17.25 -1.20
CA ALA A 64 25.79 -16.01 -1.89
C ALA A 64 24.66 -14.95 -1.92
N ALA A 65 23.39 -15.38 -2.01
CA ALA A 65 22.24 -14.47 -1.94
C ALA A 65 22.09 -13.80 -0.56
N VAL A 66 22.44 -14.50 0.51
CA VAL A 66 22.34 -14.03 1.90
C VAL A 66 23.52 -13.12 2.26
N VAL A 67 24.69 -13.33 1.64
CA VAL A 67 25.84 -12.41 1.78
C VAL A 67 25.46 -10.96 1.44
N GLN A 68 24.58 -10.77 0.44
CA GLN A 68 24.10 -9.44 0.06
C GLN A 68 23.24 -8.78 1.15
N VAL A 69 22.48 -9.58 1.90
CA VAL A 69 21.66 -9.11 3.03
C VAL A 69 22.55 -8.52 4.13
N ASP A 70 23.69 -9.16 4.39
CA ASP A 70 24.65 -8.69 5.40
C ASP A 70 25.45 -7.47 4.94
N ALA A 71 25.73 -7.37 3.64
CA ALA A 71 26.44 -6.23 3.06
C ALA A 71 25.65 -4.91 3.18
N VAL A 72 24.32 -4.99 3.34
CA VAL A 72 23.44 -3.82 3.46
C VAL A 72 22.73 -3.86 4.82
N PRO A 73 23.17 -3.08 5.83
CA PRO A 73 22.60 -3.12 7.18
C PRO A 73 21.08 -2.93 7.23
N ALA A 74 20.54 -2.07 6.37
CA ALA A 74 19.10 -1.85 6.23
C ALA A 74 18.35 -3.11 5.74
N CYS A 75 18.97 -3.94 4.89
CA CYS A 75 18.42 -5.21 4.42
C CYS A 75 18.33 -6.24 5.55
N ALA A 76 19.41 -6.40 6.32
CA ALA A 76 19.40 -7.27 7.51
C ALA A 76 18.36 -6.82 8.55
N MET A 77 18.20 -5.51 8.77
CA MET A 77 17.14 -4.97 9.61
C MET A 77 15.74 -5.29 9.07
N LEU A 78 15.54 -5.15 7.76
CA LEU A 78 14.27 -5.45 7.11
C LEU A 78 13.93 -6.95 7.21
N LEU A 79 14.90 -7.84 6.99
CA LEU A 79 14.73 -9.28 7.17
C LEU A 79 14.26 -9.62 8.59
N ARG A 80 14.84 -8.95 9.61
CA ARG A 80 14.41 -9.15 11.00
C ARG A 80 12.98 -8.70 11.25
N ARG A 81 12.58 -7.56 10.67
CA ARG A 81 11.20 -7.06 10.77
C ARG A 81 10.19 -8.00 10.13
N LEU A 82 10.55 -8.67 9.03
CA LEU A 82 9.69 -9.65 8.39
C LEU A 82 9.41 -10.88 9.27
N GLY A 83 10.19 -11.10 10.34
CA GLY A 83 9.97 -12.18 11.32
C GLY A 83 11.15 -13.14 11.46
N PHE A 84 12.30 -12.81 10.89
CA PHE A 84 13.52 -13.61 11.06
C PHE A 84 14.35 -13.10 12.25
N LYS A 85 15.06 -14.01 12.90
CA LYS A 85 16.00 -13.71 13.99
C LYS A 85 17.42 -14.02 13.53
N ASP A 86 18.34 -13.15 13.87
CA ASP A 86 19.76 -13.38 13.67
C ASP A 86 20.28 -14.39 14.72
N MET A 87 20.92 -15.46 14.24
CA MET A 87 21.51 -16.52 15.05
C MET A 87 23.05 -16.54 14.96
N GLY A 88 23.65 -15.54 14.31
CA GLY A 88 25.08 -15.47 14.05
C GLY A 88 25.48 -16.12 12.73
N ASP A 89 25.28 -17.43 12.57
CA ASP A 89 25.64 -18.19 11.36
C ASP A 89 24.54 -18.18 10.27
N ARG A 90 23.32 -17.84 10.66
CA ARG A 90 22.12 -17.82 9.80
C ARG A 90 21.06 -16.87 10.34
N TYR A 91 20.08 -16.56 9.51
CA TYR A 91 18.81 -16.01 9.93
C TYR A 91 17.78 -17.13 10.04
N ARG A 92 17.05 -17.21 11.15
CA ARG A 92 16.00 -18.22 11.38
C ARG A 92 14.65 -17.56 11.59
N LEU A 93 13.61 -18.06 10.93
CA LEU A 93 12.24 -17.61 11.13
C LEU A 93 11.81 -17.85 12.59
N GLN A 94 11.26 -16.83 13.22
CA GLN A 94 10.75 -16.92 14.60
C GLN A 94 9.57 -17.91 14.68
N TYR A 95 9.29 -18.43 15.88
CA TYR A 95 8.11 -19.30 16.11
C TYR A 95 6.78 -18.61 15.79
N SER A 96 6.72 -17.28 15.97
CA SER A 96 5.58 -16.44 15.57
C SER A 96 5.38 -16.35 14.05
N GLY A 97 6.32 -16.86 13.25
CA GLY A 97 6.27 -16.82 11.79
C GLY A 97 6.54 -15.44 11.20
N LEU A 98 6.13 -15.29 9.94
CA LEU A 98 6.20 -14.01 9.24
C LEU A 98 5.24 -13.01 9.87
N ARG A 99 5.66 -11.74 9.92
CA ARG A 99 4.81 -10.66 10.40
C ARG A 99 3.98 -10.11 9.25
N SER A 100 2.73 -10.56 9.13
CA SER A 100 1.84 -10.23 8.00
C SER A 100 1.75 -8.73 7.72
N SER A 101 1.65 -7.89 8.76
CA SER A 101 1.65 -6.43 8.60
C SER A 101 2.94 -5.89 7.99
N GLU A 102 4.10 -6.44 8.34
CA GLU A 102 5.39 -6.04 7.79
C GLU A 102 5.57 -6.52 6.36
N VAL A 103 5.03 -7.70 6.01
CA VAL A 103 5.01 -8.18 4.62
C VAL A 103 4.14 -7.26 3.74
N ALA A 104 2.99 -6.81 4.23
CA ALA A 104 2.15 -5.84 3.51
C ALA A 104 2.83 -4.48 3.35
N ARG A 105 3.42 -3.94 4.43
CA ARG A 105 4.21 -2.70 4.38
C ARG A 105 5.38 -2.82 3.42
N PHE A 106 6.04 -3.98 3.38
CA PHE A 106 7.14 -4.25 2.46
C PHE A 106 6.67 -4.26 1.00
N GLN A 107 5.58 -4.98 0.69
CA GLN A 107 5.00 -4.96 -0.65
C GLN A 107 4.58 -3.54 -1.07
N CYS A 108 3.96 -2.78 -0.17
CA CYS A 108 3.57 -1.40 -0.43
C CYS A 108 4.78 -0.49 -0.68
N ALA A 109 5.84 -0.62 0.12
CA ALA A 109 7.07 0.16 -0.06
C ALA A 109 7.79 -0.17 -1.38
N LEU A 110 7.82 -1.45 -1.78
CA LEU A 110 8.37 -1.87 -3.07
C LEU A 110 7.55 -1.30 -4.24
N ASN A 111 6.23 -1.17 -4.09
CA ASN A 111 5.37 -0.58 -5.11
C ASN A 111 5.67 0.90 -5.37
N GLU A 112 6.35 1.58 -4.45
CA GLU A 112 6.82 2.95 -4.68
C GLU A 112 8.11 3.03 -5.53
N LEU A 113 8.73 1.89 -5.82
CA LEU A 113 9.94 1.78 -6.65
C LEU A 113 9.60 1.20 -8.02
N GLU A 114 9.70 2.00 -9.08
CA GLU A 114 9.31 1.65 -10.46
C GLU A 114 9.96 0.35 -10.98
N HIS A 115 11.23 0.14 -10.65
CA HIS A 115 12.00 -1.04 -11.07
C HIS A 115 11.71 -2.31 -10.24
N CYS A 116 10.81 -2.25 -9.25
CA CYS A 116 10.46 -3.38 -8.39
C CYS A 116 9.08 -3.98 -8.71
N SER A 117 8.41 -3.58 -9.80
CA SER A 117 7.07 -4.05 -10.16
C SER A 117 6.95 -5.59 -10.17
N ASP A 118 7.91 -6.28 -10.77
CA ASP A 118 7.94 -7.75 -10.80
C ASP A 118 8.01 -8.37 -9.40
N LEU A 119 8.72 -7.74 -8.47
CA LEU A 119 8.82 -8.19 -7.09
C LEU A 119 7.50 -8.00 -6.34
N VAL A 120 6.78 -6.90 -6.60
CA VAL A 120 5.44 -6.65 -6.04
C VAL A 120 4.46 -7.72 -6.51
N VAL A 121 4.47 -8.05 -7.81
CA VAL A 121 3.65 -9.11 -8.40
C VAL A 121 3.99 -10.47 -7.79
N ARG A 122 5.28 -10.77 -7.63
CA ARG A 122 5.74 -12.02 -7.01
C ARG A 122 5.31 -12.17 -5.54
N LEU A 123 5.15 -11.07 -4.81
CA LEU A 123 4.66 -11.11 -3.42
C LEU A 123 3.14 -11.31 -3.32
N ALA A 124 2.37 -11.03 -4.37
CA ALA A 124 0.91 -11.06 -4.31
C ALA A 124 0.31 -12.42 -3.86
N PRO A 125 0.81 -13.59 -4.32
CA PRO A 125 0.33 -14.88 -3.81
C PRO A 125 0.62 -15.06 -2.30
N ALA A 126 1.75 -14.57 -1.81
CA ALA A 126 2.08 -14.63 -0.39
C ALA A 126 1.16 -13.74 0.44
N ILE A 127 0.84 -12.54 -0.06
CA ILE A 127 -0.13 -11.62 0.57
C ILE A 127 -1.51 -12.27 0.68
N HIS A 128 -1.95 -12.93 -0.38
CA HIS A 128 -3.21 -13.68 -0.39
C HIS A 128 -3.20 -14.81 0.66
N ALA A 129 -2.14 -15.64 0.67
CA ALA A 129 -2.01 -16.76 1.60
C ALA A 129 -1.89 -16.31 3.08
N LEU A 130 -1.40 -15.10 3.34
CA LEU A 130 -1.42 -14.48 4.66
C LEU A 130 -2.80 -13.91 5.04
N GLY A 131 -3.82 -14.08 4.21
CA GLY A 131 -5.18 -13.60 4.45
C GLY A 131 -5.34 -12.09 4.28
N LEU A 132 -4.41 -11.44 3.57
CA LEU A 132 -4.37 -9.99 3.40
C LEU A 132 -4.91 -9.57 2.04
N HIS A 133 -5.53 -8.40 1.98
CA HIS A 133 -6.02 -7.78 0.76
C HIS A 133 -6.00 -6.26 0.91
N TRP A 134 -5.82 -5.59 -0.21
CA TRP A 134 -5.93 -4.14 -0.37
C TRP A 134 -7.34 -3.81 -0.84
N THR A 135 -7.94 -2.77 -0.27
CA THR A 135 -9.23 -2.26 -0.71
C THR A 135 -9.01 -1.13 -1.71
N LYS A 136 -9.61 -1.25 -2.90
CA LYS A 136 -9.59 -0.20 -3.93
C LYS A 136 -10.64 0.89 -3.63
N PRO A 137 -10.53 2.07 -4.27
CA PRO A 137 -11.53 3.14 -4.11
C PRO A 137 -12.97 2.73 -4.49
N ASP A 138 -13.12 1.75 -5.39
CA ASP A 138 -14.42 1.20 -5.80
C ASP A 138 -14.99 0.15 -4.82
N GLY A 139 -14.32 -0.07 -3.67
CA GLY A 139 -14.70 -1.06 -2.67
C GLY A 139 -14.27 -2.49 -3.00
N SER A 140 -13.72 -2.76 -4.19
CA SER A 140 -13.23 -4.09 -4.54
C SER A 140 -11.91 -4.42 -3.84
N SER A 141 -11.63 -5.72 -3.66
CA SER A 141 -10.39 -6.20 -3.03
C SER A 141 -9.37 -6.66 -4.07
N THR A 142 -8.08 -6.51 -3.77
CA THR A 142 -6.95 -6.98 -4.60
C THR A 142 -5.76 -7.37 -3.73
N PHE A 143 -4.85 -8.20 -4.25
CA PHE A 143 -3.60 -8.57 -3.56
C PHE A 143 -2.41 -7.71 -3.96
N MET A 144 -2.64 -6.80 -4.91
CA MET A 144 -1.70 -5.78 -5.33
C MET A 144 -2.02 -4.46 -4.63
N PRO A 145 -1.02 -3.73 -4.13
CA PRO A 145 -1.24 -2.36 -3.70
C PRO A 145 -1.81 -1.50 -4.85
N GLY A 146 -2.46 -0.40 -4.51
CA GLY A 146 -3.01 0.54 -5.49
C GLY A 146 -1.94 1.20 -6.37
N PRO A 147 -2.32 2.16 -7.24
CA PRO A 147 -1.37 2.88 -8.08
C PRO A 147 -0.26 3.48 -7.23
N THR A 148 0.99 3.49 -7.73
CA THR A 148 2.17 4.02 -7.04
C THR A 148 1.98 5.51 -6.67
N TYR A 149 2.77 6.04 -5.74
CA TYR A 149 2.75 7.47 -5.39
C TYR A 149 2.95 8.36 -6.62
N ARG A 150 3.86 7.96 -7.52
CA ARG A 150 4.13 8.69 -8.75
C ARG A 150 2.92 8.68 -9.69
N GLU A 151 2.24 7.54 -9.83
CA GLU A 151 1.01 7.42 -10.61
C GLU A 151 -0.14 8.22 -9.99
N ARG A 152 -0.21 8.27 -8.65
CA ARG A 152 -1.16 9.14 -7.92
C ARG A 152 -0.88 10.61 -8.22
N GLN A 153 0.36 11.07 -8.07
CA GLN A 153 0.75 12.45 -8.40
C GLN A 153 0.51 12.79 -9.87
N GLN A 154 0.80 11.87 -10.78
CA GLN A 154 0.57 12.05 -12.21
C GLN A 154 -0.92 12.21 -12.50
N ARG A 155 -1.77 11.36 -11.91
CA ARG A 155 -3.22 11.46 -12.02
C ARG A 155 -3.74 12.78 -11.46
N ASP A 156 -3.28 13.18 -10.27
CA ASP A 156 -3.70 14.45 -9.65
C ASP A 156 -3.31 15.65 -10.51
N ARG A 157 -2.10 15.61 -11.09
CA ARG A 157 -1.65 16.63 -12.05
C ARG A 157 -2.52 16.66 -13.30
N ASP A 158 -2.85 15.50 -13.87
CA ASP A 158 -3.64 15.40 -15.09
C ASP A 158 -5.10 15.84 -14.86
N LEU A 159 -5.65 15.57 -13.67
CA LEU A 159 -6.94 16.09 -13.22
C LEU A 159 -6.92 17.62 -13.08
N LEU A 160 -5.88 18.18 -12.47
CA LEU A 160 -5.72 19.63 -12.36
C LEU A 160 -5.55 20.31 -13.73
N GLN A 161 -4.80 19.69 -14.65
CA GLN A 161 -4.64 20.19 -16.02
C GLN A 161 -5.93 20.07 -16.83
N SER A 162 -6.70 18.99 -16.66
CA SER A 162 -8.00 18.81 -17.31
C SER A 162 -9.03 19.81 -16.79
N ALA A 163 -9.05 20.10 -15.49
CA ALA A 163 -9.87 21.16 -14.91
C ALA A 163 -9.47 22.56 -15.43
N ARG A 164 -8.18 22.79 -15.70
CA ARG A 164 -7.67 24.05 -16.24
C ARG A 164 -7.91 24.20 -17.75
N ASN A 165 -7.85 23.12 -18.52
CA ASN A 165 -8.04 23.10 -19.97
C ASN A 165 -9.52 22.89 -20.39
N GLY A 166 -10.35 22.37 -19.48
CA GLY A 166 -11.82 22.31 -19.61
C GLY A 166 -12.52 23.66 -19.46
N GLY A 167 -11.76 24.76 -19.41
CA GLY A 167 -12.24 26.13 -19.50
C GLY A 167 -12.79 26.46 -20.89
N SER A 168 -13.88 25.81 -21.28
CA SER A 168 -14.85 26.32 -22.24
C SER A 168 -16.24 26.03 -21.69
N TRP A 169 -16.60 26.73 -20.61
CA TRP A 169 -17.99 27.08 -20.40
C TRP A 169 -18.36 28.04 -21.53
N THR A 170 -18.79 27.48 -22.67
CA THR A 170 -19.59 28.24 -23.62
C THR A 170 -20.84 28.64 -22.85
N GLY A 171 -20.89 29.90 -22.43
CA GLY A 171 -22.12 30.57 -22.06
C GLY A 171 -23.07 30.53 -23.25
N GLN A 172 -23.84 29.44 -23.35
CA GLN A 172 -25.18 29.50 -23.87
C GLN A 172 -26.09 29.50 -22.65
N THR A 173 -26.42 30.71 -22.20
CA THR A 173 -27.68 30.97 -21.53
C THR A 173 -28.80 30.56 -22.50
N ALA A 174 -29.14 29.28 -22.51
CA ALA A 174 -30.49 28.87 -22.85
C ALA A 174 -31.38 29.46 -21.75
N ARG A 175 -32.02 30.60 -22.06
CA ARG A 175 -33.23 31.04 -21.38
C ARG A 175 -34.21 29.87 -21.42
N GLY A 176 -34.39 29.25 -20.27
CA GLY A 176 -35.31 28.14 -20.04
C GLY A 176 -35.44 27.97 -18.54
N ASP A 177 -36.22 28.89 -17.94
CA ASP A 177 -36.94 28.80 -16.68
C ASP A 177 -36.30 27.93 -15.58
N LEU A 178 -35.45 28.56 -14.77
CA LEU A 178 -35.22 28.15 -13.39
C LEU A 178 -36.17 28.98 -12.51
N PRO A 179 -36.99 28.36 -11.65
CA PRO A 179 -37.86 29.08 -10.73
C PRO A 179 -37.01 29.95 -9.79
N SER A 180 -37.47 31.18 -9.56
CA SER A 180 -36.80 32.11 -8.65
C SER A 180 -36.88 31.56 -7.23
N ALA A 181 -35.82 31.78 -6.43
CA ALA A 181 -35.77 31.38 -5.03
C ALA A 181 -36.84 32.03 -4.13
N GLU A 182 -37.61 32.98 -4.68
CA GLU A 182 -38.78 33.58 -4.03
C GLU A 182 -40.04 32.69 -4.15
N ASP A 183 -40.08 31.74 -5.09
CA ASP A 183 -41.22 30.83 -5.30
C ASP A 183 -41.17 29.58 -4.39
N GLU A 184 -39.98 29.19 -3.89
CA GLU A 184 -39.84 28.04 -2.99
C GLU A 184 -40.22 28.35 -1.54
N GLU A 185 -40.07 29.61 -1.10
CA GLU A 185 -40.43 30.02 0.26
C GLU A 185 -41.96 30.12 0.44
N ASP A 186 -42.68 30.59 -0.58
CA ASP A 186 -44.15 30.66 -0.58
C ASP A 186 -44.80 29.27 -0.70
N ALA A 187 -44.20 28.34 -1.44
CA ALA A 187 -44.69 26.97 -1.55
C ALA A 187 -44.52 26.18 -0.22
N GLN A 188 -43.43 26.42 0.51
CA GLN A 188 -43.21 25.80 1.83
C GLN A 188 -44.14 26.39 2.91
N LEU A 189 -44.44 27.68 2.85
CA LEU A 189 -45.39 28.33 3.76
C LEU A 189 -46.83 27.86 3.51
N GLN A 190 -47.25 27.66 2.26
CA GLN A 190 -48.59 27.14 1.95
C GLN A 190 -48.79 25.67 2.38
N GLU A 191 -47.77 24.81 2.23
CA GLU A 191 -47.87 23.42 2.68
C GLU A 191 -47.87 23.30 4.21
N ALA A 192 -47.10 24.15 4.92
CA ALA A 192 -47.14 24.23 6.38
C ALA A 192 -48.49 24.74 6.91
N LEU A 193 -49.13 25.69 6.21
CA LEU A 193 -50.49 26.15 6.57
C LEU A 193 -51.54 25.07 6.31
N ARG A 194 -51.41 24.30 5.22
CA ARG A 194 -52.33 23.21 4.88
C ARG A 194 -52.29 22.08 5.90
N LEU A 195 -51.10 21.71 6.39
CA LEU A 195 -50.93 20.65 7.40
C LEU A 195 -51.45 21.05 8.78
N SER A 196 -51.39 22.34 9.14
CA SER A 196 -51.92 22.83 10.43
C SER A 196 -53.45 22.92 10.50
N MET A 197 -54.15 22.86 9.36
CA MET A 197 -55.63 22.81 9.32
C MET A 197 -56.21 21.39 9.32
N ILE A 198 -55.38 20.35 9.25
CA ILE A 198 -55.84 18.94 9.23
C ILE A 198 -55.86 18.34 10.65
N GLU A 199 -55.26 18.99 11.65
CA GLU A 199 -55.23 18.57 13.05
C GLU A 199 -56.11 19.44 13.99
N SER A 200 -57.29 19.90 13.54
CA SER A 200 -58.31 20.50 14.41
C SER A 200 -59.69 19.91 14.19
#